data_AF-A0A1B7P1A4-F1
#
_entry.id   AF-A0A1B7P1A4-F1
#
_cell.length_a   1.000
_cell.length_b   1.000
_cell.length_c   1.000
_cell.angle_alpha   90.00
_cell.angle_beta   90.00
_cell.angle_gamma   90.00
#
_symmetry.space_group_name_H-M   'P 1'
#
loop_
_entity.id
_entity.type
_entity.pdbx_description
1 polymer ?
#
loop_
_entity_poly.entity_id
_entity_poly.type
_entity_poly.pdbx_seq_one_letter_code
_entity_poly.pdbx_strand_id
1 'polypeptide(L)'
;MISWPKSPARKEKAIEVSEGSEPSLLLLTGYGLWLNTVDHNNIGAVITVHADSYSHLQKIKSGGKIEAGMNSSAGYAYRLFSDWQTSYLWYDLLWLQNPTDESHIDETTIEDRYPSLAPFYLAWRDSYEKSLEQQGCGRGSGLDPFPEIADRVTWEVEGFLIACWLVLQDDTDRVTYTILTGTYQIDKKSMNSILQQFLIDEDNILRLDDH
;
A
#
# COMPACT_ATOMS: atom_id res chain seq x y z
N MET A 1 -17.35 11.77 9.29
CA MET A 1 -17.27 12.65 8.10
C MET A 1 -15.82 13.11 7.97
N ILE A 2 -15.00 12.31 7.28
CA ILE A 2 -13.56 12.58 7.12
C ILE A 2 -13.41 13.50 5.90
N SER A 3 -12.85 14.69 6.10
CA SER A 3 -12.58 15.64 5.03
C SER A 3 -11.17 15.41 4.49
N TRP A 4 -11.07 15.02 3.21
CA TRP A 4 -9.80 14.95 2.50
C TRP A 4 -9.19 16.35 2.31
N PRO A 5 -7.86 16.52 2.47
CA PRO A 5 -7.20 17.72 1.97
C PRO A 5 -7.34 17.79 0.45
N LYS A 6 -7.80 18.94 -0.06
CA LYS A 6 -7.96 19.18 -1.50
C LYS A 6 -6.61 19.11 -2.20
N SER A 7 -6.47 18.20 -3.15
CA SER A 7 -5.34 18.16 -4.08
C SER A 7 -5.15 19.51 -4.78
N PRO A 8 -3.91 19.99 -5.00
CA PRO A 8 -3.68 21.17 -5.82
C PRO A 8 -4.16 20.89 -7.23
N ALA A 9 -5.03 21.76 -7.75
CA ALA A 9 -5.61 21.66 -9.08
C ALA A 9 -4.52 21.54 -10.15
N ARG A 10 -4.26 20.32 -10.62
CA ARG A 10 -3.38 20.05 -11.75
C ARG A 10 -4.26 20.08 -13.00
N LYS A 11 -3.90 20.91 -13.98
CA LYS A 11 -4.59 20.98 -15.27
C LYS A 11 -4.66 19.60 -15.89
N GLU A 12 -5.86 19.02 -15.94
CA GLU A 12 -6.16 17.82 -16.72
C GLU A 12 -5.79 18.09 -18.18
N LYS A 13 -4.77 17.39 -18.68
CA LYS A 13 -4.74 17.10 -20.11
C LYS A 13 -5.70 15.93 -20.30
N ALA A 14 -6.87 16.23 -20.87
CA ALA A 14 -7.78 15.22 -21.35
C ALA A 14 -7.02 14.29 -22.30
N ILE A 15 -6.88 13.03 -21.89
CA ILE A 15 -6.48 11.96 -22.79
C ILE A 15 -7.73 11.68 -23.62
N GLU A 16 -7.68 11.96 -24.91
CA GLU A 16 -8.75 11.60 -25.84
C GLU A 16 -8.89 10.07 -25.83
N VAL A 17 -9.98 9.60 -25.21
CA VAL A 17 -10.38 8.19 -25.25
C VAL A 17 -11.02 7.95 -26.62
N SER A 18 -10.41 7.08 -27.41
CA SER A 18 -10.90 6.65 -28.72
C SER A 18 -12.30 6.03 -28.58
N GLU A 19 -13.24 6.48 -29.41
CA GLU A 19 -14.59 5.89 -29.54
C GLU A 19 -14.46 4.40 -29.90
N GLY A 20 -14.64 3.53 -28.90
CA GLY A 20 -14.51 2.08 -29.04
C GLY A 20 -13.98 1.34 -27.80
N SER A 21 -13.54 2.04 -26.74
CA SER A 21 -13.03 1.39 -25.52
C SER A 21 -14.16 0.87 -24.62
N GLU A 22 -13.98 -0.34 -24.10
CA GLU A 22 -14.78 -0.90 -23.00
C GLU A 22 -14.85 0.05 -21.80
N PRO A 23 -15.94 0.02 -21.00
CA PRO A 23 -16.06 0.86 -19.82
C PRO A 23 -14.91 0.57 -18.85
N SER A 24 -14.10 1.60 -18.60
CA SER A 24 -12.97 1.53 -17.69
C SER A 24 -13.11 2.53 -16.55
N LEU A 25 -12.96 2.08 -15.29
CA LEU A 25 -12.88 2.98 -14.14
C LEU A 25 -11.41 3.25 -13.80
N LEU A 26 -11.04 4.52 -13.73
CA LEU A 26 -9.70 4.95 -13.32
C LEU A 26 -9.76 5.57 -11.92
N LEU A 27 -8.96 5.03 -10.99
CA LEU A 27 -8.75 5.59 -9.65
C LEU A 27 -7.28 5.99 -9.50
N LEU A 28 -7.05 7.23 -9.08
CA LEU A 28 -5.72 7.78 -8.80
C LEU A 28 -5.58 8.05 -7.31
N THR A 29 -4.64 7.39 -6.64
CA THR A 29 -4.33 7.65 -5.23
C THR A 29 -3.49 8.92 -5.08
N GLY A 30 -3.52 9.52 -3.88
CA GLY A 30 -2.73 10.72 -3.57
C GLY A 30 -1.21 10.52 -3.66
N TYR A 31 -0.73 9.27 -3.59
CA TYR A 31 0.67 8.88 -3.76
C TYR A 31 0.98 8.39 -5.20
N GLY A 32 0.07 8.62 -6.14
CA GLY A 32 0.31 8.41 -7.57
C GLY A 32 0.16 6.98 -8.05
N LEU A 33 -0.63 6.15 -7.35
CA LEU A 33 -1.01 4.81 -7.81
C LEU A 33 -2.27 4.89 -8.67
N TRP A 34 -2.25 4.25 -9.84
CA TRP A 34 -3.33 4.23 -10.81
C TRP A 34 -3.93 2.84 -10.80
N LEU A 35 -5.22 2.73 -10.50
CA LEU A 35 -5.99 1.50 -10.67
C LEU A 35 -6.91 1.69 -11.85
N ASN A 36 -6.78 0.82 -12.85
CA ASN A 36 -7.68 0.78 -13.98
C ASN A 36 -8.43 -0.56 -13.95
N THR A 37 -9.76 -0.49 -13.85
CA THR A 37 -10.63 -1.66 -13.97
C THR A 37 -11.24 -1.69 -15.35
N VAL A 38 -11.16 -2.82 -16.04
CA VAL A 38 -11.85 -3.04 -17.32
C VAL A 38 -12.94 -4.08 -17.07
N ASP A 39 -14.20 -3.70 -17.25
CA ASP A 39 -15.33 -4.62 -17.16
C ASP A 39 -15.54 -5.31 -18.51
N HIS A 40 -15.02 -6.54 -18.61
CA HIS A 40 -15.31 -7.41 -19.74
C HIS A 40 -16.64 -8.11 -19.48
N ASN A 41 -17.74 -7.55 -20.02
CA ASN A 41 -19.09 -8.13 -20.14
C ASN A 41 -19.23 -9.56 -19.56
N ASN A 42 -19.43 -9.65 -18.23
CA ASN A 42 -19.71 -10.84 -17.42
C ASN A 42 -18.58 -11.81 -17.01
N ILE A 43 -17.29 -11.55 -17.26
CA ILE A 43 -16.22 -12.40 -16.72
C ILE A 43 -15.03 -11.56 -16.24
N GLY A 44 -15.15 -11.07 -15.00
CA GLY A 44 -14.02 -10.58 -14.19
C GLY A 44 -13.50 -9.20 -14.60
N ALA A 45 -13.57 -8.25 -13.66
CA ALA A 45 -12.86 -7.00 -13.80
C ALA A 45 -11.34 -7.27 -13.77
N VAL A 46 -10.62 -6.85 -14.82
CA VAL A 46 -9.16 -6.87 -14.81
C VAL A 46 -8.69 -5.57 -14.15
N ILE A 47 -7.96 -5.69 -13.04
CA ILE A 47 -7.39 -4.55 -12.32
C ILE A 47 -5.92 -4.45 -12.69
N THR A 48 -5.55 -3.32 -13.28
CA THR A 48 -4.15 -2.99 -13.61
C THR A 48 -3.66 -1.88 -12.72
N VAL A 49 -2.48 -2.08 -12.12
CA VAL A 49 -1.87 -1.14 -11.20
C VAL A 49 -0.60 -0.55 -11.80
N HIS A 50 -0.51 0.78 -11.81
CA HIS A 50 0.65 1.51 -12.31
C HIS A 50 1.03 2.65 -11.35
N ALA A 51 2.31 3.00 -11.28
CA ALA A 51 2.77 4.19 -10.59
C ALA A 51 2.94 5.34 -11.60
N ASP A 52 2.57 6.57 -11.23
CA ASP A 52 2.87 7.76 -12.02
C ASP A 52 4.39 7.84 -12.21
N SER A 53 4.86 8.05 -13.44
CA SER A 53 6.29 8.14 -13.79
C SER A 53 7.05 9.20 -12.97
N TYR A 54 6.35 10.17 -12.37
CA TYR A 54 6.93 11.15 -11.44
C TYR A 54 7.30 10.59 -10.07
N SER A 55 6.69 9.49 -9.62
CA SER A 55 7.04 8.82 -8.35
C SER A 55 8.42 8.16 -8.41
N HIS A 56 8.78 7.58 -9.56
CA HIS A 56 10.09 7.00 -9.84
C HIS A 56 11.25 8.02 -9.80
N LEU A 57 10.96 9.32 -9.99
CA LEU A 57 11.99 10.36 -10.18
C LEU A 57 12.41 11.10 -8.90
N GLN A 58 11.83 10.82 -7.73
CA GLN A 58 12.21 11.54 -6.50
C GLN A 58 13.44 10.98 -5.78
N LYS A 59 14.04 9.90 -6.30
CA LYS A 59 15.11 9.15 -5.63
C LYS A 59 16.48 9.83 -5.52
N ILE A 60 16.64 11.11 -5.84
CA ILE A 60 17.96 11.77 -5.78
C ILE A 60 17.84 13.24 -5.33
N LYS A 61 17.48 13.49 -4.07
CA LYS A 61 17.71 14.81 -3.44
C LYS A 61 18.24 14.81 -2.01
N SER A 62 18.51 13.66 -1.41
CA SER A 62 19.19 13.59 -0.12
C SER A 62 20.66 13.25 -0.34
N GLY A 63 21.54 14.25 -0.19
CA GLY A 63 22.99 14.10 -0.14
C GLY A 63 23.45 13.46 1.17
N GLY A 64 22.84 12.34 1.55
CA GLY A 64 23.27 11.48 2.64
C GLY A 64 24.38 10.57 2.14
N LYS A 65 25.46 10.50 2.91
CA LYS A 65 26.71 9.77 2.63
C LYS A 65 26.41 8.29 2.36
N ILE A 66 26.26 7.91 1.09
CA ILE A 66 26.14 6.51 0.68
C ILE A 66 27.52 5.89 0.89
N GLU A 67 27.64 5.04 1.91
CA GLU A 67 28.80 4.17 2.03
C GLU A 67 28.86 3.29 0.77
N ALA A 68 29.90 3.53 -0.02
CA ALA A 68 30.21 2.78 -1.21
C ALA A 68 30.52 1.33 -0.81
N GLY A 69 29.54 0.44 -1.00
CA GLY A 69 29.74 -0.95 -0.62
C GLY A 69 28.59 -1.89 -0.98
N MET A 70 28.18 -1.94 -2.26
CA MET A 70 27.86 -3.19 -2.99
C MET A 70 27.14 -2.87 -4.31
N ASN A 71 27.81 -3.18 -5.42
CA ASN A 71 27.13 -3.39 -6.69
C ASN A 71 26.29 -4.68 -6.56
N SER A 72 24.99 -4.56 -6.37
CA SER A 72 24.06 -5.67 -6.66
C SER A 72 22.71 -5.11 -7.08
N SER A 73 22.18 -5.60 -8.19
CA SER A 73 20.91 -5.20 -8.79
C SER A 73 19.69 -5.76 -8.04
N ALA A 74 19.77 -5.94 -6.72
CA ALA A 74 18.77 -6.67 -5.95
C ALA A 74 18.08 -5.72 -4.96
N GLY A 75 16.75 -5.66 -5.04
CA GLY A 75 15.93 -4.79 -4.23
C GLY A 75 15.70 -5.34 -2.82
N TYR A 76 15.12 -4.50 -1.97
CA TYR A 76 14.61 -4.84 -0.66
C TYR A 76 13.39 -5.75 -0.77
N ALA A 77 13.23 -6.62 0.22
CA ALA A 77 11.99 -7.33 0.45
C ALA A 77 11.37 -6.85 1.77
N TYR A 78 10.15 -6.33 1.74
CA TYR A 78 9.48 -5.82 2.93
C TYR A 78 8.41 -6.78 3.44
N ARG A 79 8.08 -6.64 4.72
CA ARG A 79 6.88 -7.19 5.35
C ARG A 79 6.07 -6.02 5.92
N LEU A 80 4.82 -5.91 5.51
CA LEU A 80 3.87 -4.93 6.01
C LEU A 80 2.84 -5.69 6.85
N PHE A 81 2.74 -5.35 8.12
CA PHE A 81 1.84 -6.01 9.05
C PHE A 81 0.65 -5.12 9.39
N SER A 82 -0.50 -5.75 9.64
CA SER A 82 -1.71 -5.08 10.12
C SER A 82 -1.76 -4.93 11.65
N ASP A 83 -0.84 -5.57 12.37
CA ASP A 83 -0.83 -5.58 13.82
C ASP A 83 0.22 -4.64 14.41
N TRP A 84 -0.15 -4.04 15.53
CA TRP A 84 0.71 -3.11 16.24
C TRP A 84 1.89 -3.86 16.87
N GLN A 85 3.10 -3.52 16.43
CA GLN A 85 4.36 -3.78 17.10
C GLN A 85 5.19 -2.49 17.12
N THR A 86 6.51 -2.57 16.93
CA THR A 86 7.42 -1.40 16.93
C THR A 86 7.34 -0.58 15.63
N SER A 87 6.90 -1.18 14.53
CA SER A 87 6.62 -0.53 13.23
C SER A 87 5.63 -1.39 12.45
N TYR A 88 5.00 -0.83 11.43
CA TYR A 88 4.15 -1.59 10.51
C TYR A 88 4.97 -2.13 9.32
N LEU A 89 6.10 -1.49 8.97
CA LEU A 89 6.95 -1.90 7.84
C LEU A 89 8.28 -2.48 8.35
N TRP A 90 8.63 -3.66 7.87
CA TRP A 90 9.79 -4.42 8.31
C TRP A 90 10.58 -4.92 7.10
N TYR A 91 11.87 -5.15 7.29
CA TYR A 91 12.65 -5.95 6.37
C TYR A 91 12.31 -7.43 6.53
N ASP A 92 12.21 -8.15 5.41
CA ASP A 92 12.22 -9.61 5.42
C ASP A 92 13.62 -10.12 5.82
N LEU A 93 13.78 -10.59 7.05
CA LEU A 93 15.06 -11.08 7.59
C LEU A 93 15.59 -12.33 6.86
N LEU A 94 14.76 -12.99 6.05
CA LEU A 94 15.19 -14.13 5.22
C LEU A 94 15.73 -13.66 3.85
N TRP A 95 15.62 -12.38 3.54
CA TRP A 95 16.12 -11.80 2.30
C TRP A 95 17.56 -11.32 2.49
N LEU A 96 18.51 -12.00 1.82
CA LEU A 96 19.95 -11.80 2.03
C LEU A 96 20.43 -10.37 1.76
N GLN A 97 19.69 -9.60 0.98
CA GLN A 97 20.04 -8.24 0.58
C GLN A 97 19.49 -7.17 1.53
N ASN A 98 18.60 -7.55 2.44
CA ASN A 98 18.14 -6.63 3.46
C ASN A 98 19.22 -6.41 4.54
N PRO A 99 19.19 -5.26 5.23
CA PRO A 99 20.00 -5.02 6.43
C PRO A 99 19.77 -6.11 7.48
N THR A 100 20.84 -6.53 8.16
CA THR A 100 20.78 -7.58 9.20
C THR A 100 20.77 -7.02 10.62
N ASP A 101 21.19 -5.77 10.78
CA ASP A 101 21.30 -5.04 12.03
C ASP A 101 20.00 -4.32 12.43
N GLU A 102 19.16 -4.03 11.44
CA GLU A 102 17.86 -3.39 11.63
C GLU A 102 16.75 -4.20 10.95
N SER A 103 15.72 -4.57 11.72
CA SER A 103 14.63 -5.42 11.27
C SER A 103 13.35 -4.66 10.93
N HIS A 104 13.10 -3.54 11.60
CA HIS A 104 11.95 -2.68 11.39
C HIS A 104 12.38 -1.39 10.71
N ILE A 105 11.49 -0.78 9.94
CA ILE A 105 11.77 0.48 9.24
C ILE A 105 11.08 1.58 10.02
N ASP A 106 11.86 2.56 10.47
CA ASP A 106 11.35 3.70 11.19
C ASP A 106 10.73 4.74 10.24
N GLU A 107 10.00 5.69 10.83
CA GLU A 107 9.33 6.75 10.09
C GLU A 107 10.33 7.60 9.30
N THR A 108 11.49 7.89 9.90
CA THR A 108 12.50 8.75 9.28
C THR A 108 13.08 8.11 8.02
N THR A 109 13.29 6.80 8.02
CA THR A 109 13.71 6.04 6.84
C THR A 109 12.63 6.05 5.76
N ILE A 110 11.35 5.96 6.12
CA ILE A 110 10.23 6.03 5.16
C ILE A 110 10.12 7.43 4.55
N GLU A 111 10.25 8.49 5.36
CA GLU A 111 10.26 9.88 4.91
C GLU A 111 11.42 10.17 3.96
N ASP A 112 12.62 9.70 4.29
CA ASP A 112 13.82 9.91 3.48
C ASP A 112 13.80 9.10 2.19
N ARG A 113 13.36 7.84 2.25
CA ARG A 113 13.39 6.91 1.10
C ARG A 113 12.20 7.11 0.18
N TYR A 114 11.01 7.36 0.74
CA TYR A 114 9.74 7.41 0.03
C TYR A 114 8.91 8.66 0.41
N PRO A 115 9.42 9.87 0.18
CA PRO A 115 8.77 11.12 0.61
C PRO A 115 7.35 11.32 0.05
N SER A 116 7.07 10.75 -1.14
CA SER A 116 5.72 10.81 -1.74
C SER A 116 4.71 9.86 -1.07
N LEU A 117 5.18 8.75 -0.51
CA LEU A 117 4.36 7.78 0.21
C LEU A 117 4.20 8.16 1.69
N ALA A 118 5.26 8.69 2.30
CA ALA A 118 5.35 8.96 3.73
C ALA A 118 4.10 9.59 4.35
N PRO A 119 3.54 10.72 3.86
CA PRO A 119 2.35 11.31 4.49
C PRO A 119 1.12 10.38 4.48
N PHE A 120 1.01 9.50 3.49
CA PHE A 120 -0.11 8.54 3.38
C PHE A 120 0.12 7.31 4.25
N TYR A 121 1.36 6.82 4.30
CA TYR A 121 1.74 5.73 5.20
C TYR A 121 1.52 6.12 6.67
N LEU A 122 1.96 7.33 7.06
CA LEU A 122 1.80 7.84 8.42
C LEU A 122 0.32 8.05 8.75
N ALA A 123 -0.48 8.61 7.83
CA ALA A 123 -1.91 8.76 8.06
C ALA A 123 -2.65 7.42 8.20
N TRP A 124 -2.31 6.44 7.37
CA TRP A 124 -2.84 5.07 7.44
C TRP A 124 -2.52 4.43 8.79
N ARG A 125 -1.26 4.53 9.25
CA ARG A 125 -0.83 4.08 10.57
C ARG A 125 -1.61 4.78 11.70
N ASP A 126 -1.59 6.11 11.70
CA ASP A 126 -2.18 6.93 12.77
C ASP A 126 -3.68 6.65 12.93
N SER A 127 -4.35 6.29 11.83
CA SER A 127 -5.78 5.91 11.87
C SER A 127 -6.02 4.66 12.71
N TYR A 128 -5.14 3.65 12.61
CA TYR A 128 -5.20 2.44 13.43
C TYR A 128 -4.90 2.74 14.89
N GLU A 129 -3.83 3.50 15.16
CA GLU A 129 -3.42 3.85 16.52
C GLU A 129 -4.52 4.63 17.24
N LYS A 130 -5.13 5.59 16.55
CA LYS A 130 -6.27 6.34 17.09
C LYS A 130 -7.46 5.43 17.37
N SER A 131 -7.73 4.45 16.51
CA SER A 131 -8.83 3.50 16.72
C SER A 131 -8.58 2.61 17.93
N LEU A 132 -7.36 2.09 18.09
CA LEU A 132 -6.92 1.33 19.27
C LEU A 132 -7.13 2.13 20.58
N GLU A 133 -6.71 3.40 20.59
CA GLU A 133 -6.84 4.27 21.76
C GLU A 133 -8.31 4.50 22.12
N GLN A 134 -9.15 4.76 21.13
CA GLN A 134 -10.59 4.98 21.31
C GLN A 134 -11.31 3.74 21.85
N GLN A 135 -10.93 2.55 21.38
CA GLN A 135 -11.46 1.27 21.85
C GLN A 135 -10.85 0.80 23.18
N GLY A 136 -9.87 1.54 23.72
CA GLY A 136 -9.17 1.19 24.94
C GLY A 136 -8.40 -0.13 24.84
N CYS A 137 -8.05 -0.58 23.63
CA CYS A 137 -7.36 -1.85 23.37
C CYS A 137 -6.01 -1.89 24.11
N GLY A 138 -5.27 -0.77 24.11
CA GLY A 138 -4.02 -0.61 24.87
C GLY A 138 -4.18 -0.66 26.39
N ARG A 139 -5.41 -0.64 26.91
CA ARG A 139 -5.72 -0.81 28.35
C ARG A 139 -6.25 -2.22 28.67
N GLY A 140 -6.14 -3.15 27.73
CA GLY A 140 -6.56 -4.54 27.91
C GLY A 140 -8.07 -4.75 27.78
N SER A 141 -8.77 -3.89 27.03
CA SER A 141 -10.22 -4.08 26.77
C SER A 141 -10.53 -5.39 26.03
N GLY A 142 -9.56 -5.91 25.27
CA GLY A 142 -9.73 -7.09 24.41
C GLY A 142 -10.66 -6.85 23.22
N LEU A 143 -11.04 -5.59 22.97
CA LEU A 143 -11.90 -5.20 21.86
C LEU A 143 -11.10 -5.10 20.56
N ASP A 144 -11.81 -5.23 19.44
CA ASP A 144 -11.26 -5.03 18.10
C ASP A 144 -10.98 -3.53 17.86
N PRO A 145 -9.84 -3.15 17.27
CA PRO A 145 -9.55 -1.76 16.93
C PRO A 145 -10.61 -1.14 16.02
N PHE A 146 -11.22 -1.92 15.13
CA PHE A 146 -12.25 -1.47 14.18
C PHE A 146 -13.57 -2.19 14.49
N PRO A 147 -14.50 -1.53 15.18
CA PRO A 147 -15.79 -2.15 15.52
C PRO A 147 -16.67 -2.41 14.30
N GLU A 148 -16.52 -1.61 13.24
CA GLU A 148 -17.23 -1.79 11.97
C GLU A 148 -16.32 -2.50 10.97
N ILE A 149 -16.81 -3.59 10.37
CA ILE A 149 -16.05 -4.35 9.36
C ILE A 149 -15.72 -3.46 8.16
N ALA A 150 -16.63 -2.57 7.75
CA ALA A 150 -16.37 -1.64 6.65
C ALA A 150 -15.15 -0.72 6.89
N ASP A 151 -14.96 -0.25 8.14
CA ASP A 151 -13.80 0.58 8.50
C ASP A 151 -12.50 -0.24 8.47
N ARG A 152 -12.55 -1.49 8.96
CA ARG A 152 -11.44 -2.45 8.87
C ARG A 152 -11.04 -2.70 7.43
N VAL A 153 -11.99 -3.09 6.58
CA VAL A 153 -11.76 -3.38 5.17
C VAL A 153 -11.18 -2.16 4.44
N THR A 154 -11.70 -0.97 4.72
CA THR A 154 -11.15 0.28 4.14
C THR A 154 -9.68 0.46 4.51
N TRP A 155 -9.34 0.26 5.79
CA TRP A 155 -7.97 0.38 6.27
C TRP A 155 -7.04 -0.72 5.72
N GLU A 156 -7.51 -1.96 5.60
CA GLU A 156 -6.76 -3.08 5.04
C GLU A 156 -6.52 -2.88 3.52
N VAL A 157 -7.51 -2.35 2.79
CA VAL A 157 -7.35 -1.98 1.38
C VAL A 157 -6.30 -0.88 1.21
N GLU A 158 -6.33 0.17 2.04
CA GLU A 158 -5.30 1.22 2.00
C GLU A 158 -3.89 0.65 2.25
N GLY A 159 -3.73 -0.25 3.23
CA GLY A 159 -2.47 -0.94 3.50
C GLY A 159 -1.99 -1.79 2.33
N PHE A 160 -2.90 -2.50 1.66
CA PHE A 160 -2.59 -3.29 0.47
C PHE A 160 -2.10 -2.39 -0.68
N LEU A 161 -2.75 -1.25 -0.91
CA LEU A 161 -2.34 -0.32 -1.97
C LEU A 161 -0.98 0.33 -1.69
N ILE A 162 -0.65 0.59 -0.42
CA ILE A 162 0.69 0.98 0.00
C ILE A 162 1.71 -0.12 -0.37
N ALA A 163 1.39 -1.39 -0.12
CA ALA A 163 2.25 -2.52 -0.49
C ALA A 163 2.45 -2.62 -2.01
N CYS A 164 1.40 -2.42 -2.81
CA CYS A 164 1.51 -2.34 -4.27
C CYS A 164 2.44 -1.20 -4.70
N TRP A 165 2.29 -0.01 -4.11
CA TRP A 165 3.13 1.14 -4.45
C TRP A 165 4.61 0.87 -4.14
N LEU A 166 4.90 0.22 -3.00
CA LEU A 166 6.25 -0.16 -2.61
C LEU A 166 6.87 -1.12 -3.64
N VAL A 167 6.15 -2.19 -4.02
CA VAL A 167 6.62 -3.16 -5.04
C VAL A 167 6.95 -2.51 -6.37
N LEU A 168 6.29 -1.41 -6.73
CA LEU A 168 6.57 -0.70 -7.97
C LEU A 168 7.89 0.08 -7.95
N GLN A 169 8.48 0.32 -6.78
CA GLN A 169 9.76 1.02 -6.67
C GLN A 169 10.92 0.19 -7.23
N ASP A 170 11.95 0.87 -7.73
CA ASP A 170 13.11 0.20 -8.34
C ASP A 170 14.02 -0.49 -7.31
N ASP A 171 13.93 -0.12 -6.04
CA ASP A 171 14.64 -0.79 -4.93
C ASP A 171 13.79 -1.81 -4.19
N THR A 172 12.61 -2.17 -4.69
CA THR A 172 11.76 -3.14 -3.98
C THR A 172 11.48 -4.31 -4.90
N ASP A 173 11.89 -5.49 -4.46
CA ASP A 173 11.67 -6.74 -5.18
C ASP A 173 10.33 -7.36 -4.79
N ARG A 174 9.96 -7.24 -3.51
CA ARG A 174 8.81 -7.94 -2.94
C ARG A 174 8.27 -7.24 -1.70
N VAL A 175 6.97 -7.32 -1.50
CA VAL A 175 6.32 -6.99 -0.23
C VAL A 175 5.41 -8.13 0.18
N THR A 176 5.52 -8.58 1.43
CA THR A 176 4.55 -9.47 2.05
C THR A 176 3.60 -8.64 2.90
N TYR A 177 2.32 -8.62 2.58
CA TYR A 177 1.30 -7.96 3.38
C TYR A 177 0.53 -8.99 4.19
N THR A 178 0.54 -8.86 5.51
CA THR A 178 -0.13 -9.78 6.44
C THR A 178 -1.25 -9.02 7.15
N ILE A 179 -2.47 -9.54 7.00
CA ILE A 179 -3.68 -9.10 7.68
C ILE A 179 -4.27 -10.25 8.50
N LEU A 180 -5.35 -10.00 9.24
CA LEU A 180 -5.98 -11.03 10.07
C LEU A 180 -6.47 -12.23 9.23
N THR A 181 -6.97 -11.97 8.03
CA THR A 181 -7.62 -12.96 7.16
C THR A 181 -6.66 -13.69 6.23
N GLY A 182 -5.41 -13.21 6.09
CA GLY A 182 -4.49 -13.79 5.13
C GLY A 182 -3.11 -13.16 5.07
N THR A 183 -2.26 -13.75 4.25
CA THR A 183 -0.94 -13.21 3.92
C THR A 183 -0.76 -13.21 2.41
N TYR A 184 -0.47 -12.04 1.86
CA TYR A 184 -0.35 -11.78 0.43
C TYR A 184 1.10 -11.47 0.09
N GLN A 185 1.70 -12.27 -0.78
CA GLN A 185 3.04 -12.01 -1.29
C GLN A 185 2.93 -11.28 -2.62
N ILE A 186 3.44 -10.06 -2.68
CA ILE A 186 3.27 -9.14 -3.80
C ILE A 186 4.64 -8.89 -4.43
N ASP A 187 4.74 -9.14 -5.73
CA ASP A 187 5.88 -8.76 -6.56
C ASP A 187 5.39 -8.17 -7.89
N LYS A 188 6.28 -7.56 -8.68
CA LYS A 188 5.90 -6.84 -9.92
C LYS A 188 5.14 -7.73 -10.92
N LYS A 189 5.35 -9.06 -10.89
CA LYS A 189 4.72 -10.01 -11.82
C LYS A 189 3.38 -10.51 -11.30
N SER A 190 3.23 -10.67 -9.99
CA SER A 190 2.04 -11.23 -9.34
C SER A 190 1.04 -10.17 -8.85
N MET A 191 1.46 -8.89 -8.75
CA MET A 191 0.69 -7.81 -8.13
C MET A 191 -0.78 -7.72 -8.58
N ASN A 192 -1.06 -7.72 -9.89
CA ASN A 192 -2.44 -7.58 -10.39
C ASN A 192 -3.33 -8.77 -9.97
N SER A 193 -2.82 -9.99 -10.10
CA SER A 193 -3.57 -11.19 -9.68
C SER A 193 -3.77 -11.26 -8.17
N ILE A 194 -2.78 -10.83 -7.39
CA ILE A 194 -2.86 -10.83 -5.93
C ILE A 194 -3.79 -9.72 -5.43
N LEU A 195 -3.78 -8.54 -6.07
CA LEU A 195 -4.75 -7.47 -5.79
C LEU A 195 -6.18 -7.93 -6.08
N GLN A 196 -6.41 -8.59 -7.21
CA GLN A 196 -7.72 -9.12 -7.54
C GLN A 196 -8.19 -10.14 -6.49
N GLN A 197 -7.33 -11.08 -6.10
CA GLN A 197 -7.66 -12.06 -5.06
C GLN A 197 -7.96 -11.38 -3.73
N PHE A 198 -7.12 -10.44 -3.31
CA PHE A 198 -7.31 -9.67 -2.09
C PHE A 198 -8.66 -8.95 -2.07
N LEU A 199 -9.03 -8.24 -3.14
CA LEU A 199 -10.31 -7.53 -3.20
C LEU A 199 -11.53 -8.48 -3.20
N ILE A 200 -11.39 -9.69 -3.77
CA ILE A 200 -12.41 -10.73 -3.66
C ILE A 200 -12.53 -11.21 -2.21
N ASP A 201 -11.41 -11.41 -1.52
CA ASP A 201 -11.40 -11.83 -0.11
C ASP A 201 -12.08 -10.76 0.78
N GLU A 202 -11.77 -9.48 0.57
CA GLU A 202 -12.37 -8.35 1.28
C GLU A 202 -13.88 -8.19 1.00
N ASP A 203 -14.31 -8.32 -0.26
CA ASP A 203 -15.74 -8.29 -0.63
C ASP A 203 -16.51 -9.47 0.01
N ASN A 204 -15.89 -10.64 0.12
CA ASN A 204 -16.50 -11.77 0.83
C ASN A 204 -16.67 -11.47 2.33
N ILE A 205 -15.71 -10.78 2.97
CA ILE A 205 -15.82 -10.37 4.37
C ILE A 205 -16.98 -9.39 4.56
N LEU A 206 -17.09 -8.37 3.70
CA LEU A 206 -18.18 -7.40 3.75
C LEU A 206 -19.56 -8.08 3.62
N ARG A 207 -19.70 -9.04 2.71
CA ARG A 207 -20.96 -9.77 2.52
C ARG A 207 -21.34 -10.68 3.68
N LEU A 208 -20.37 -11.14 4.47
CA LEU A 208 -20.63 -11.96 5.65
C LEU A 208 -21.11 -11.15 6.85
N ASP A 209 -20.83 -9.84 6.90
CA ASP A 209 -21.30 -8.92 7.96
C ASP A 209 -22.77 -8.52 7.77
N ASP A 210 -23.26 -8.50 6.53
CA ASP A 210 -24.65 -8.16 6.17
C ASP A 210 -25.69 -9.27 6.52
N HIS A 211 -25.28 -10.36 7.18
CA HIS A 211 -26.10 -11.55 7.47
C HIS A 211 -26.05 -12.01 8.92
#